data_AF-A0A3G2C7K1-F1
#
_entry.id   AF-A0A3G2C7K1-F1
#
_cell.length_a   1.000
_cell.length_b   1.000
_cell.length_c   1.000
_cell.angle_alpha   90.00
_cell.angle_beta   90.00
_cell.angle_gamma   90.00
#
_symmetry.space_group_name_H-M   'P 1'
#
loop_
_entity.id
_entity.type
_entity.pdbx_description
1 polymer ?
#
loop_
_entity_poly.entity_id
_entity_poly.type
_entity_poly.pdbx_seq_one_letter_code
_entity_poly.pdbx_strand_id
1 'polypeptide(L)' 'PLLHQNGTIFWLQRDLALLPKDGRPISQRSDLAALYAQRAPLYARFADAVIDNNGTPEETVRKILEVLA' A
#
# COMPACT_ATOMS: atom_id res chain seq x y z
N PRO A 1 -17.00 -1.56 9.23
CA PRO A 1 -16.88 -1.72 7.77
C PRO A 1 -16.28 -3.10 7.41
N LEU A 2 -16.71 -3.70 6.29
CA LEU A 2 -16.54 -5.15 6.02
C LEU A 2 -15.09 -5.64 5.82
N LEU A 3 -14.10 -4.76 5.72
CA LEU A 3 -12.71 -5.17 5.49
C LEU A 3 -11.99 -5.70 6.75
N HIS A 4 -12.40 -5.27 7.95
CA HIS A 4 -11.69 -5.57 9.22
C HIS A 4 -12.24 -6.73 10.02
N GLN A 5 -13.08 -7.58 9.42
CA GLN A 5 -13.87 -8.52 10.22
C GLN A 5 -13.05 -9.71 10.75
N ASN A 6 -12.06 -10.22 10.00
CA ASN A 6 -11.40 -11.49 10.31
C ASN A 6 -9.90 -11.54 9.93
N GLY A 7 -9.19 -10.41 9.89
CA GLY A 7 -7.78 -10.42 9.50
C GLY A 7 -7.05 -9.12 9.80
N THR A 8 -5.72 -9.19 9.74
CA THR A 8 -4.81 -8.06 9.87
C THR A 8 -4.52 -7.45 8.51
N ILE A 9 -4.68 -6.14 8.38
CA ILE A 9 -4.45 -5.39 7.15
C ILE A 9 -3.13 -4.62 7.27
N PHE A 10 -2.20 -4.96 6.38
CA PHE A 10 -0.95 -4.24 6.21
C PHE A 10 -1.03 -3.30 5.01
N TRP A 11 -0.78 -2.01 5.22
CA TRP A 11 -0.62 -1.07 4.11
C TRP A 11 0.82 -1.08 3.62
N LEU A 12 1.02 -1.62 2.41
CA LEU A 12 2.31 -1.55 1.72
C LEU A 12 2.52 -0.17 1.11
N GLN A 13 3.35 0.65 1.76
CA GLN A 13 3.70 1.98 1.29
C GLN A 13 4.90 1.89 0.34
N ARG A 14 4.74 2.43 -0.87
CA ARG A 14 5.77 2.47 -1.90
C ARG A 14 5.77 3.84 -2.56
N ASP A 15 6.96 4.32 -2.88
CA ASP A 15 7.15 5.59 -3.55
C ASP A 15 6.45 5.60 -4.91
N LEU A 16 5.74 6.70 -5.21
CA LEU A 16 4.96 6.81 -6.44
C LEU A 16 5.84 6.71 -7.70
N ALA A 17 7.10 7.11 -7.61
CA ALA A 17 8.08 6.99 -8.70
C ALA A 17 8.41 5.52 -9.03
N LEU A 18 8.23 4.61 -8.07
CA LEU A 18 8.51 3.18 -8.21
C LEU A 18 7.27 2.37 -8.59
N LEU A 19 6.13 3.02 -8.84
CA LEU A 19 4.89 2.36 -9.26
C LEU A 19 4.84 2.22 -10.80
N PRO A 20 4.79 0.98 -11.33
CA PRO A 20 4.70 0.77 -12.77
C PRO A 20 3.33 1.26 -13.28
N LYS A 21 3.34 1.94 -14.42
CA LYS A 21 2.12 2.48 -15.06
C LYS A 21 1.69 1.67 -16.29
N ASP A 22 2.56 0.82 -16.82
CA ASP A 22 2.30 0.05 -18.03
C ASP A 22 1.12 -0.90 -17.84
N GLY A 23 0.21 -0.90 -18.82
CA GLY A 23 -1.00 -1.71 -18.79
C GLY A 23 -2.03 -1.27 -17.72
N ARG A 24 -1.88 -0.09 -17.10
CA ARG A 24 -2.80 0.41 -16.06
C ARG A 24 -3.57 1.65 -16.52
N PRO A 25 -4.79 1.50 -17.08
CA PRO A 25 -5.55 2.61 -17.67
C PRO A 25 -5.76 3.80 -16.73
N ILE A 26 -6.00 3.57 -15.44
CA ILE A 26 -6.20 4.64 -14.46
C ILE A 26 -4.88 5.40 -14.20
N SER A 27 -3.77 4.70 -14.01
CA SER A 27 -2.45 5.31 -13.77
C SER A 27 -1.88 6.02 -14.99
N GLN A 28 -2.32 5.64 -16.19
CA GLN A 28 -1.93 6.29 -17.45
C GLN A 28 -2.75 7.55 -17.74
N ARG A 29 -4.01 7.60 -17.27
CA ARG A 29 -4.95 8.71 -17.57
C ARG A 29 -5.10 9.72 -16.44
N SER A 30 -4.59 9.41 -15.25
CA SER A 30 -4.76 10.24 -14.04
C SER A 30 -3.41 10.70 -13.51
N ASP A 31 -3.40 11.85 -12.84
CA ASP A 31 -2.26 12.24 -12.01
C ASP A 31 -2.16 11.27 -10.81
N LEU A 32 -1.05 10.53 -10.75
CA LEU A 32 -0.79 9.54 -9.74
C LEU A 32 -0.67 10.17 -8.34
N ALA A 33 -0.14 11.39 -8.23
CA ALA A 33 -0.03 12.09 -6.95
C ALA A 33 -1.41 12.50 -6.42
N ALA A 34 -2.24 13.09 -7.26
CA ALA A 34 -3.62 13.42 -6.92
C ALA A 34 -4.44 12.17 -6.54
N LEU A 35 -4.28 11.09 -7.31
CA LEU A 35 -4.94 9.82 -7.04
C LEU A 35 -4.51 9.22 -5.69
N TYR A 36 -3.21 9.27 -5.38
CA TYR A 36 -2.69 8.81 -4.11
C TYR A 36 -3.21 9.65 -2.95
N ALA A 37 -3.21 10.98 -3.06
CA ALA A 37 -3.71 11.87 -2.03
C ALA A 37 -5.18 11.58 -1.66
N GLN A 38 -6.02 11.25 -2.65
CA GLN A 38 -7.41 10.85 -2.40
C GLN A 38 -7.53 9.48 -1.70
N ARG A 39 -6.62 8.55 -1.97
CA ARG A 39 -6.68 7.17 -1.49
C ARG A 39 -5.95 6.93 -0.17
N ALA A 40 -4.91 7.70 0.13
CA ALA A 40 -4.10 7.53 1.34
C ALA A 40 -4.93 7.55 2.63
N PRO A 41 -5.92 8.44 2.82
CA PRO A 41 -6.79 8.40 4.00
C PRO A 41 -7.63 7.11 4.09
N LEU A 42 -8.01 6.52 2.94
CA LEU A 42 -8.75 5.26 2.91
C LEU A 42 -7.85 4.10 3.33
N TYR A 43 -6.60 4.05 2.85
CA TYR A 43 -5.64 3.04 3.28
C TYR A 43 -5.33 3.16 4.76
N ALA A 44 -5.04 4.38 5.25
CA ALA A 44 -4.75 4.64 6.65
C ALA A 44 -5.93 4.22 7.57
N ARG A 45 -7.18 4.46 7.14
CA ARG A 45 -8.37 4.06 7.91
C ARG A 45 -8.46 2.56 8.15
N PHE A 46 -7.96 1.75 7.21
CA PHE A 46 -8.04 0.29 7.27
C PHE A 46 -6.71 -0.38 7.63
N ALA A 47 -5.61 0.35 7.80
CA ALA A 47 -4.32 -0.26 8.09
C ALA A 47 -4.21 -0.55 9.60
N ASP A 48 -3.91 -1.79 9.95
CA ASP A 48 -3.48 -2.15 11.31
C ASP A 48 -1.98 -1.84 11.49
N ALA A 49 -1.20 -1.92 10.40
CA ALA A 49 0.17 -1.47 10.33
C ALA A 49 0.56 -0.99 8.93
N VAL A 50 1.58 -0.12 8.86
CA VAL A 50 2.16 0.38 7.61
C VAL A 50 3.54 -0.23 7.42
N ILE A 51 3.78 -0.78 6.23
CA ILE A 51 5.02 -1.47 5.88
C ILE A 51 5.66 -0.75 4.70
N ASP A 52 6.91 -0.33 4.88
CA ASP A 52 7.72 0.17 3.78
C ASP A 52 8.04 -0.96 2.78
N ASN A 53 7.60 -0.75 1.53
CA ASN A 53 7.69 -1.67 0.41
C ASN A 53 8.51 -1.09 -0.76
N ASN A 54 9.51 -0.26 -0.44
CA ASN A 54 10.46 0.27 -1.41
C ASN A 54 11.64 -0.68 -1.69
N GLY A 55 11.95 -1.58 -0.75
CA GLY A 55 13.00 -2.60 -0.86
C GLY A 55 12.58 -3.87 -1.61
N THR A 56 13.21 -5.00 -1.26
CA THR A 56 12.89 -6.30 -1.87
C THR A 56 11.64 -6.94 -1.25
N PRO A 57 10.97 -7.88 -1.94
CA PRO A 57 9.86 -8.63 -1.35
C PRO A 57 10.23 -9.33 -0.03
N GLU A 58 11.44 -9.88 0.06
CA GLU A 58 11.94 -10.57 1.26
C GLU A 58 12.07 -9.61 2.45
N GLU A 59 12.53 -8.38 2.22
CA GLU A 59 12.59 -7.34 3.24
C GLU A 59 11.19 -6.92 3.70
N THR A 60 10.26 -6.73 2.76
CA THR A 60 8.85 -6.41 3.07
C THR A 60 8.21 -7.51 3.91
N VAL A 61 8.41 -8.79 3.53
CA VAL A 61 7.87 -9.93 4.29
C VAL A 61 8.49 -10.00 5.68
N ARG A 62 9.79 -9.78 5.82
CA ARG A 62 10.45 -9.75 7.14
C ARG A 62 9.82 -8.70 8.05
N LYS A 63 9.61 -7.47 7.56
CA LYS A 63 8.95 -6.39 8.31
C LYS A 63 7.51 -6.75 8.71
N ILE A 64 6.76 -7.44 7.86
CA ILE A 64 5.41 -7.92 8.21
C ILE A 64 5.48 -8.93 9.36
N LEU A 65 6.40 -9.89 9.29
CA LEU A 65 6.58 -10.89 10.35
C LEU A 65 7.02 -10.26 11.68
N GLU A 66 7.84 -9.21 11.65
CA GLU A 66 8.23 -8.44 12.84
C GLU A 66 7.04 -7.76 13.53
N VAL A 67 6.00 -7.36 12.78
CA VAL A 67 4.77 -6.79 13.36
C VAL A 67 3.81 -7.85 13.91
N LEU A 68 3.87 -9.08 13.37
CA LEU A 68 3.02 -10.19 13.80
C LEU A 68 3.58 -10.99 14.99
N ALA A 69 4.87 -10.83 15.29
CA ALA A 69 5.57 -11.48 16.40
C ALA A 69 5.23 -10.86 17.76
#